data_AF-A0A9P6PAY9-F1
#
_entry.id   AF-A0A9P6PAY9-F1
#
_cell.length_a   1.000
_cell.length_b   1.000
_cell.length_c   1.000
_cell.angle_alpha   90.00
_cell.angle_beta   90.00
_cell.angle_gamma   90.00
#
_symmetry.space_group_name_H-M   'P 1'
#
loop_
_entity.id
_entity.type
_entity.pdbx_description
1 polymer ?
#
loop_
_entity_poly.entity_id
_entity_poly.type
_entity_poly.pdbx_seq_one_letter_code
_entity_poly.pdbx_strand_id
1 'polypeptide(L)'
;MAPGGKMYDRLKWCLENNMSRPFKMVAALIDKVSGTTLDIKWPEGVMARKKAYQTEVEFLSDIKVPTLNNLLQPKDHVSEEVWIDEAAKASEWLGLAYLKAKRLSTHDQPEPFVSIYRPPVPAVPESNGTLLRWRGFIPTTVVNSIFISLRN
;
A
#
# COMPACT_ATOMS: atom_id res chain seq x y z
N MET A 1 -14.05 -17.52 -26.12
CA MET A 1 -13.22 -18.73 -26.24
C MET A 1 -13.93 -19.83 -25.46
N ALA A 2 -14.53 -20.80 -26.14
CA ALA A 2 -15.32 -21.86 -25.50
C ALA A 2 -14.57 -23.20 -25.59
N PRO A 3 -14.77 -24.12 -24.61
CA PRO A 3 -14.28 -25.48 -24.72
C PRO A 3 -14.70 -26.14 -26.05
N GLY A 4 -13.78 -26.88 -26.68
CA GLY A 4 -14.02 -27.56 -27.97
C GLY A 4 -13.86 -26.68 -29.22
N GLY A 5 -13.53 -25.40 -29.06
CA GLY A 5 -13.14 -24.54 -30.18
C GLY A 5 -11.66 -24.70 -30.54
N LYS A 6 -11.31 -24.62 -31.84
CA LYS A 6 -9.91 -24.74 -32.33
C LYS A 6 -8.91 -23.88 -31.54
N MET A 7 -9.29 -22.66 -31.19
CA MET A 7 -8.43 -21.73 -30.44
C MET A 7 -8.23 -22.18 -28.98
N TYR A 8 -9.27 -22.72 -28.35
CA TYR A 8 -9.18 -23.30 -27.00
C TYR A 8 -8.30 -24.54 -27.00
N ASP A 9 -8.52 -25.45 -27.96
CA ASP A 9 -7.75 -26.70 -28.07
C ASP A 9 -6.27 -26.41 -28.34
N ARG A 10 -5.97 -25.40 -29.18
CA ARG A 10 -4.61 -24.95 -29.41
C ARG A 10 -3.95 -24.41 -28.14
N LEU A 11 -4.66 -23.61 -27.35
CA LEU A 11 -4.14 -23.07 -26.08
C LEU A 11 -3.90 -24.19 -25.07
N LYS A 12 -4.86 -25.11 -24.92
CA LYS A 12 -4.73 -26.30 -24.07
C LYS A 12 -3.50 -27.12 -24.47
N TRP A 13 -3.36 -27.43 -25.76
CA TRP A 13 -2.21 -28.17 -26.27
C TRP A 13 -0.88 -27.46 -25.96
N CYS A 14 -0.82 -26.13 -26.13
CA CYS A 14 0.37 -25.37 -25.79
C CYS A 14 0.72 -25.43 -24.30
N LEU A 15 -0.28 -25.36 -23.41
CA LEU A 15 -0.04 -25.47 -21.97
C LEU A 15 0.45 -26.87 -21.59
N GLU A 16 -0.15 -27.92 -22.14
CA GLU A 16 0.23 -29.32 -21.86
C GLU A 16 1.62 -29.68 -22.38
N ASN A 17 2.00 -29.18 -23.56
CA ASN A 17 3.25 -29.57 -24.22
C ASN A 17 4.43 -28.63 -23.92
N ASN A 18 4.18 -27.34 -23.70
CA ASN A 18 5.25 -26.36 -23.49
C ASN A 18 5.43 -25.97 -22.01
N MET A 19 4.38 -26.02 -21.19
CA MET A 19 4.46 -25.74 -19.75
C MET A 19 4.45 -27.04 -18.93
N SER A 20 5.39 -27.93 -19.25
CA SER A 20 5.53 -29.24 -18.59
C SER A 20 6.04 -29.17 -17.14
N ARG A 21 6.58 -28.02 -16.71
CA ARG A 21 7.11 -27.82 -15.37
C ARG A 21 6.10 -27.08 -14.48
N PRO A 22 5.84 -27.57 -13.26
CA PRO A 22 5.01 -26.83 -12.32
C PRO A 22 5.69 -25.52 -11.93
N PHE A 23 4.91 -24.44 -11.82
CA PHE A 23 5.37 -23.15 -11.35
C PHE A 23 4.57 -22.69 -10.13
N LYS A 24 5.19 -21.84 -9.31
CA LYS A 24 4.55 -21.29 -8.12
C LYS A 24 3.70 -20.09 -8.53
N MET A 25 2.44 -20.08 -8.10
CA MET A 25 1.51 -18.99 -8.33
C MET A 25 0.88 -18.55 -7.02
N VAL A 26 0.54 -17.27 -6.92
CA VAL A 26 -0.33 -16.74 -5.88
C VAL A 26 -1.65 -16.38 -6.54
N ALA A 27 -2.75 -16.80 -5.95
CA ALA A 27 -4.09 -16.48 -6.43
C ALA A 27 -5.01 -16.16 -5.26
N ALA A 28 -5.99 -15.31 -5.54
CA ALA A 28 -7.14 -15.09 -4.67
C ALA A 28 -8.41 -15.18 -5.53
N LEU A 29 -9.49 -15.68 -4.94
CA LEU A 29 -10.82 -15.58 -5.50
C LEU A 29 -11.55 -14.47 -4.77
N ILE A 30 -12.14 -13.56 -5.53
CA ILE A 30 -12.84 -12.40 -5.01
C ILE A 30 -14.27 -12.47 -5.50
N ASP A 31 -15.23 -12.36 -4.59
CA ASP A 31 -16.62 -12.15 -4.98
C ASP A 31 -16.76 -10.74 -5.59
N LYS A 32 -17.27 -10.69 -6.82
CA LYS A 32 -17.42 -9.43 -7.55
C LYS A 32 -18.45 -8.49 -6.92
N VAL A 33 -19.42 -9.04 -6.19
CA VAL A 33 -20.51 -8.24 -5.61
C VAL A 33 -20.09 -7.70 -4.24
N SER A 34 -19.70 -8.57 -3.31
CA SER A 34 -19.31 -8.15 -1.96
C SER A 34 -17.86 -7.63 -1.86
N GLY A 35 -17.00 -7.91 -2.84
CA GLY A 35 -15.58 -7.58 -2.80
C GLY A 35 -14.77 -8.45 -1.82
N THR A 36 -15.41 -9.44 -1.18
CA THR A 36 -14.79 -10.30 -0.18
C THR A 36 -13.96 -11.40 -0.83
N THR A 37 -12.91 -11.84 -0.13
CA THR A 37 -12.10 -12.98 -0.56
C THR A 37 -12.78 -14.28 -0.19
N LEU A 38 -12.91 -15.18 -1.16
CA LEU A 38 -13.51 -16.51 -1.04
C LEU A 38 -12.43 -17.59 -1.02
N ASP A 39 -12.74 -18.72 -0.39
CA ASP A 39 -11.87 -19.89 -0.45
C ASP A 39 -11.92 -20.55 -1.83
N ILE A 40 -10.74 -20.86 -2.37
CA ILE A 40 -10.58 -21.53 -3.67
C ILE A 40 -10.66 -23.04 -3.47
N LYS A 41 -11.56 -23.69 -4.20
CA LYS A 41 -11.55 -25.14 -4.37
C LYS A 41 -10.51 -25.49 -5.44
N TRP A 42 -9.37 -25.97 -4.99
CA TRP A 42 -8.28 -26.35 -5.89
C TRP A 42 -8.52 -27.73 -6.50
N PRO A 43 -8.17 -27.94 -7.79
CA PRO A 43 -8.25 -29.26 -8.40
C PRO A 43 -7.17 -30.20 -7.83
N GLU A 44 -7.37 -31.50 -8.04
CA GLU A 44 -6.44 -32.53 -7.60
C GLU A 44 -5.03 -32.31 -8.19
N GLY A 45 -4.00 -32.60 -7.41
CA GLY A 45 -2.59 -32.39 -7.77
C GLY A 45 -2.05 -30.99 -7.50
N VAL A 46 -2.88 -30.00 -7.15
CA VAL A 46 -2.41 -28.66 -6.76
C VAL A 46 -2.05 -28.61 -5.29
N MET A 47 -0.76 -28.41 -4.98
CA MET A 47 -0.28 -28.16 -3.62
C MET A 47 -0.53 -26.70 -3.20
N ALA A 48 -1.78 -26.38 -2.87
CA ALA A 48 -2.15 -25.06 -2.39
C ALA A 48 -1.84 -24.88 -0.88
N ARG A 49 -1.34 -23.70 -0.51
CA ARG A 49 -1.19 -23.29 0.89
C ARG A 49 -1.87 -21.94 1.09
N LYS A 50 -2.82 -21.87 2.01
CA LYS A 50 -3.48 -20.61 2.39
C LYS A 50 -2.43 -19.70 3.05
N LYS A 51 -2.28 -18.48 2.53
CA LYS A 51 -1.43 -17.45 3.11
C LYS A 51 -2.31 -16.30 3.58
N ALA A 52 -2.29 -16.04 4.89
CA ALA A 52 -2.90 -14.86 5.45
C ALA A 52 -2.01 -13.62 5.23
N TYR A 53 -2.62 -12.44 5.24
CA TYR A 53 -1.87 -11.19 5.30
C TYR A 53 -1.19 -11.07 6.67
N GLN A 54 0.03 -10.57 6.68
CA GLN A 54 0.70 -10.19 7.92
C GLN A 54 0.29 -8.76 8.24
N THR A 55 -0.20 -8.53 9.45
CA THR A 55 -0.56 -7.18 9.93
C THR A 55 0.40 -6.81 11.05
N GLU A 56 1.05 -5.68 10.92
CA GLU A 56 1.94 -5.09 11.93
C GLU A 56 1.35 -3.74 12.34
N VAL A 57 1.22 -3.53 13.65
CA VAL A 57 0.77 -2.27 14.23
C VAL A 57 1.88 -1.75 15.11
N GLU A 58 2.28 -0.51 14.87
CA GLU A 58 3.32 0.15 15.65
C GLU A 58 2.86 1.54 16.07
N PHE A 59 3.23 1.94 17.28
CA PHE A 59 2.94 3.26 17.81
C PHE A 59 4.14 4.18 17.60
N LEU A 60 3.89 5.36 17.05
CA LEU A 60 4.85 6.45 16.94
C LEU A 60 4.51 7.47 18.02
N SER A 61 5.46 7.78 18.88
CA SER A 61 5.32 8.77 19.95
C SER A 61 6.27 9.94 19.74
N ASP A 62 5.86 11.10 20.26
CA ASP A 62 6.67 12.31 20.32
C ASP A 62 7.22 12.74 18.95
N ILE A 63 6.41 12.61 17.89
CA ILE A 63 6.79 13.00 16.54
C ILE A 63 6.22 14.36 16.14
N LYS A 64 6.92 15.07 15.26
CA LYS A 64 6.46 16.30 14.62
C LYS A 64 5.59 15.93 13.42
N VAL A 65 4.28 16.20 13.52
CA VAL A 65 3.31 15.94 12.43
C VAL A 65 3.02 17.22 11.67
N PRO A 66 3.30 17.29 10.35
CA PRO A 66 3.04 18.48 9.55
C PRO A 66 1.54 18.67 9.31
N THR A 67 1.14 19.91 9.21
CA THR A 67 -0.22 20.29 8.80
C THR A 67 -0.35 20.17 7.29
N LEU A 68 -1.38 19.47 6.81
CA LEU A 68 -1.61 19.23 5.38
C LEU A 68 -2.66 20.16 4.76
N ASN A 69 -2.95 21.30 5.37
CA ASN A 69 -4.06 22.18 4.98
C ASN A 69 -3.97 22.61 3.50
N ASN A 70 -2.78 22.93 3.00
CA ASN A 70 -2.58 23.36 1.61
C ASN A 70 -2.88 22.25 0.59
N LEU A 71 -2.76 20.97 0.99
CA LEU A 71 -3.11 19.82 0.14
C LEU A 71 -4.61 19.55 0.10
N LEU A 72 -5.34 19.99 1.13
CA LEU A 72 -6.77 19.76 1.29
C LEU A 72 -7.62 20.93 0.75
N GLN A 73 -7.00 22.05 0.37
CA GLN A 73 -7.72 23.20 -0.16
C GLN A 73 -8.17 22.99 -1.62
N PRO A 74 -9.31 23.57 -2.03
CA PRO A 74 -9.72 23.60 -3.43
C PRO A 74 -8.65 24.22 -4.33
N LYS A 75 -8.54 23.71 -5.57
CA LYS A 75 -7.52 24.12 -6.56
C LYS A 75 -7.49 25.63 -6.85
N ASP A 76 -8.58 26.34 -6.57
CA ASP A 76 -8.69 27.77 -6.82
C ASP A 76 -7.93 28.64 -5.81
N HIS A 77 -7.47 28.05 -4.69
CA HIS A 77 -6.82 28.77 -3.59
C HIS A 77 -5.30 28.59 -3.49
N VAL A 78 -4.73 27.62 -4.21
CA VAL A 78 -3.30 27.30 -4.15
C VAL A 78 -2.77 27.11 -5.57
N SER A 79 -1.65 27.77 -5.91
CA SER A 79 -1.03 27.57 -7.22
C SER A 79 -0.54 26.12 -7.34
N GLU A 80 -0.53 25.60 -8.57
CA GLU A 80 -0.08 24.23 -8.84
C GLU A 80 1.35 23.98 -8.33
N GLU A 81 2.24 24.96 -8.48
CA GLU A 81 3.63 24.90 -7.99
C GLU A 81 3.69 24.72 -6.47
N VAL A 82 2.90 25.51 -5.72
CA VAL A 82 2.85 25.40 -4.25
C VAL A 82 2.26 24.06 -3.83
N TRP A 83 1.22 23.59 -4.51
CA TRP A 83 0.63 22.29 -4.22
C TRP A 83 1.63 21.15 -4.46
N ILE A 84 2.38 21.19 -5.56
CA ILE A 84 3.42 20.18 -5.87
C ILE A 84 4.51 20.18 -4.81
N ASP A 85 5.01 21.34 -4.40
CA ASP A 85 6.04 21.47 -3.38
C ASP A 85 5.57 20.92 -2.02
N GLU A 86 4.36 21.26 -1.60
CA GLU A 86 3.76 20.73 -0.38
C GLU A 86 3.49 19.21 -0.45
N ALA A 87 3.10 18.70 -1.62
CA ALA A 87 2.88 17.27 -1.83
C ALA A 87 4.21 16.48 -1.76
N ALA A 88 5.28 17.05 -2.31
CA ALA A 88 6.62 16.47 -2.22
C ALA A 88 7.11 16.41 -0.77
N LYS A 89 6.99 17.54 -0.04
CA LYS A 89 7.33 17.63 1.38
C LYS A 89 6.54 16.64 2.26
N ALA A 90 5.24 16.51 2.03
CA ALA A 90 4.39 15.56 2.74
C ALA A 90 4.78 14.11 2.43
N SER A 91 5.09 13.81 1.16
CA SER A 91 5.55 12.48 0.73
C SER A 91 6.87 12.09 1.36
N GLU A 92 7.83 13.03 1.43
CA GLU A 92 9.11 12.82 2.12
C GLU A 92 8.88 12.54 3.62
N TRP A 93 8.04 13.35 4.27
CA TRP A 93 7.70 13.15 5.68
C TRP A 93 7.06 11.78 5.93
N LEU A 94 6.12 11.34 5.09
CA LEU A 94 5.50 10.01 5.17
C LEU A 94 6.53 8.89 5.03
N GLY A 95 7.51 9.05 4.14
CA GLY A 95 8.64 8.13 3.99
C GLY A 95 9.47 8.02 5.27
N LEU A 96 9.80 9.15 5.89
CA LEU A 96 10.52 9.18 7.17
C LEU A 96 9.71 8.57 8.32
N ALA A 97 8.39 8.77 8.32
CA ALA A 97 7.49 8.18 9.31
C ALA A 97 7.43 6.66 9.15
N TYR A 98 7.34 6.17 7.91
CA TYR A 98 7.41 4.75 7.61
C TYR A 98 8.72 4.12 8.07
N LEU A 99 9.85 4.81 7.85
CA LEU A 99 11.19 4.39 8.28
C LEU A 99 11.44 4.59 9.78
N LYS A 100 10.53 5.24 10.51
CA LYS A 100 10.71 5.61 11.92
C LYS A 100 11.99 6.41 12.14
N ALA A 101 12.28 7.34 11.22
CA ALA A 101 13.49 8.13 11.28
C ALA A 101 13.51 8.98 12.56
N LYS A 102 14.65 8.97 13.26
CA LYS A 102 14.88 9.80 14.46
C LYS A 102 14.59 11.28 14.21
N ARG A 103 14.75 11.73 12.96
CA ARG A 103 14.49 13.09 12.47
C ARG A 103 13.07 13.61 12.73
N LEU A 104 12.11 12.72 12.90
CA LEU A 104 10.74 13.10 13.23
C LEU A 104 10.53 13.35 14.72
N SER A 105 11.43 12.87 15.58
CA SER A 105 11.32 13.05 17.02
C SER A 105 11.36 14.52 17.39
N THR A 106 10.52 14.89 18.36
CA THR A 106 10.47 16.23 18.94
C THR A 106 11.81 16.60 19.59
N HIS A 107 12.53 15.60 20.10
CA HIS A 107 13.82 15.76 20.78
C HIS A 107 15.04 15.63 19.86
N ASP A 108 14.85 15.51 18.54
CA ASP A 108 15.98 15.41 17.64
C ASP A 108 16.74 16.74 17.53
N GLN A 109 18.07 16.66 17.57
CA GLN A 109 18.98 17.77 17.27
C GLN A 109 19.82 17.38 16.06
N PRO A 110 19.39 17.73 14.84
CA PRO A 110 20.16 17.44 13.65
C PRO A 110 21.46 18.22 13.63
N GLU A 111 22.58 17.49 13.62
CA GLU A 111 23.87 17.98 13.14
C GLU A 111 23.71 18.48 11.69
N PRO A 112 23.86 19.79 11.42
CA PRO A 112 23.60 20.36 10.09
C PRO A 112 24.48 19.77 8.98
N PHE A 113 25.64 19.24 9.35
CA PHE A 113 26.59 18.59 8.42
C PHE A 113 26.19 17.15 8.07
N VAL A 114 25.23 16.55 8.79
CA VAL A 114 24.78 15.17 8.59
C VAL A 114 23.43 15.12 7.89
N SER A 115 22.54 16.08 8.14
CA SER A 115 21.24 16.16 7.45
C SER A 115 20.62 17.55 7.59
N ILE A 116 20.14 18.07 6.47
CA ILE A 116 19.42 19.35 6.39
C ILE A 116 17.90 19.19 6.50
N TYR A 117 17.39 17.96 6.60
CA TYR A 117 15.95 17.72 6.63
C TYR A 117 15.30 18.39 7.85
N ARG A 118 14.18 19.06 7.60
CA ARG A 118 13.29 19.60 8.63
C ARG A 118 11.86 19.22 8.27
N PRO A 119 11.03 18.82 9.25
CA PRO A 119 9.62 18.58 8.99
C PRO A 119 8.94 19.80 8.35
N PRO A 120 7.97 19.59 7.44
CA PRO A 120 7.23 20.68 6.83
C PRO A 120 6.55 21.55 7.90
N VAL A 121 6.54 22.87 7.70
CA VAL A 121 6.00 23.85 8.65
C VAL A 121 4.68 24.39 8.09
N PRO A 122 3.61 24.52 8.88
CA PRO A 122 3.56 24.29 10.33
C PRO A 122 3.47 22.81 10.70
N ALA A 123 4.08 22.45 11.83
CA ALA A 123 3.98 21.12 12.41
C ALA A 123 3.50 21.19 13.85
N VAL A 124 2.68 20.24 14.26
CA VAL A 124 2.27 20.05 15.65
C VAL A 124 3.36 19.23 16.35
N PRO A 125 4.03 19.77 17.38
CA PRO A 125 5.01 19.02 18.17
C PRO A 125 4.32 17.97 19.05
N GLU A 126 5.10 17.00 19.55
CA GLU A 126 4.63 16.02 20.56
C GLU A 126 3.36 15.25 20.17
N SER A 127 3.22 14.96 18.87
CA SER A 127 2.08 14.22 18.34
C SER A 127 2.36 12.72 18.34
N ASN A 128 1.29 11.94 18.52
CA ASN A 128 1.33 10.49 18.46
C ASN A 128 0.65 9.99 17.18
N GLY A 129 1.14 8.88 16.64
CA GLY A 129 0.61 8.26 15.43
C GLY A 129 0.57 6.74 15.56
N THR A 130 -0.22 6.10 14.70
CA THR A 130 -0.22 4.64 14.55
C THR A 130 0.19 4.29 13.13
N LEU A 131 1.22 3.46 13.01
CA LEU A 131 1.68 2.92 11.75
C LEU A 131 1.13 1.51 11.57
N LEU A 132 0.19 1.37 10.64
CA LEU A 132 -0.41 0.10 10.26
C LEU A 132 0.24 -0.39 8.97
N ARG A 133 0.76 -1.63 8.97
CA ARG A 133 1.35 -2.25 7.78
C ARG A 133 0.72 -3.59 7.50
N TRP A 134 0.24 -3.76 6.27
CA TRP A 134 -0.16 -5.05 5.74
C TRP A 134 0.87 -5.56 4.75
N ARG A 135 1.31 -6.81 4.91
CA ARG A 135 2.29 -7.47 4.04
C ARG A 135 1.70 -8.76 3.48
N GLY A 136 1.90 -8.97 2.18
CA GLY A 136 1.42 -10.16 1.47
C GLY A 136 0.83 -9.83 0.11
N PHE A 137 0.06 -10.77 -0.43
CA PHE A 137 -0.67 -10.58 -1.68
C PHE A 137 -2.02 -9.93 -1.40
N ILE A 138 -2.10 -8.60 -1.47
CA ILE A 138 -3.31 -7.86 -1.08
C ILE A 138 -4.19 -7.60 -2.32
N PRO A 139 -5.42 -8.13 -2.38
CA PRO A 139 -6.34 -7.84 -3.46
C PRO A 139 -6.73 -6.35 -3.52
N THR A 140 -6.92 -5.82 -4.73
CA THR A 140 -7.32 -4.42 -4.94
C THR A 140 -8.66 -4.08 -4.29
N THR A 141 -9.59 -5.04 -4.16
CA THR A 141 -10.86 -4.83 -3.47
C THR A 141 -10.66 -4.56 -1.98
N VAL A 142 -9.71 -5.24 -1.33
CA VAL A 142 -9.36 -5.00 0.08
C VAL A 142 -8.78 -3.60 0.25
N VAL A 143 -7.90 -3.18 -0.67
CA VAL A 143 -7.36 -1.81 -0.68
C VAL A 143 -8.49 -0.78 -0.79
N ASN A 144 -9.45 -0.99 -1.70
CA ASN A 144 -10.60 -0.11 -1.84
C ASN A 144 -11.47 -0.07 -0.57
N SER A 145 -11.72 -1.22 0.07
CA SER A 145 -12.46 -1.28 1.33
C SER A 145 -11.77 -0.50 2.45
N ILE A 146 -10.42 -0.53 2.51
CA ILE A 146 -9.64 0.27 3.46
C ILE A 146 -9.84 1.75 3.17
N PHE A 147 -9.70 2.19 1.92
CA PHE A 147 -9.92 3.60 1.54
C PHE A 147 -11.33 4.09 1.87
N ILE A 148 -12.36 3.27 1.62
CA ILE A 148 -13.74 3.61 1.99
C ILE A 148 -13.89 3.72 3.50
N SER A 149 -13.28 2.80 4.26
CA SER A 149 -13.36 2.81 5.73
C SER A 149 -12.64 4.00 6.36
N LEU A 150 -11.54 4.47 5.76
CA LEU A 150 -10.77 5.64 6.21
C LEU A 150 -11.36 6.98 5.79
N ARG A 151 -12.31 6.99 4.86
CA ARG A 151 -12.98 8.21 4.37
C ARG A 151 -14.06 8.72 5.34
N ASN A 152 -14.64 7.82 6.13
CA ASN A 152 -15.67 8.12 7.12
C ASN A 152 -15.03 8.41 8.48
#